data_AF-A0A9P7UVL7-F1
#
_entry.id   AF-A0A9P7UVL7-F1
#
_cell.length_a   1.000
_cell.length_b   1.000
_cell.length_c   1.000
_cell.angle_alpha   90.00
_cell.angle_beta   90.00
_cell.angle_gamma   90.00
#
_symmetry.space_group_name_H-M   'P 1'
#
loop_
_entity.id
_entity.type
_entity.pdbx_description
1 polymer ?
#
loop_
_entity_poly.entity_id
_entity_poly.type
_entity_poly.pdbx_seq_one_letter_code
_entity_poly.pdbx_strand_id
1 'polypeptide(L)'
;MSLDQNLFTLVISPNKEDPNVVDLVDPSGTIHYRKQRVAGPVYTIEVYDFVSESLLITATAPAATSKTKTLVLCNPTTAVELKFTGTLTFRWSFKWEEHELEWKREECFLIRKPDPPVLVAITKEPSGRLKTSSIQILDYNLNRFEINDRKGLEIVILTALLTFQDSNEAHHSKEASPKGTPTTSVAPIVMSPPVALSPPPLPAKPEPPSGVDRIAEIQAVRHELNEVVVEDEGEIDDYAKYSWNLLQDDAMLFVIIQSQSKEQVQKVVQVVEEVKRLHHKAGLEDELHQYVSMDSIRSAKGPKRINLDDKKERSTYQPPESIRIHLSKIPLPELQPKPSSTREHMEDPSGKSKEKVKEKERSEKKDKEREKRKEKKEKEKEQKKGKVTSTVGSPTASPPKLAKQGHSRKPSSPPRSPNVHSHQVHPHQPTPSPSQLHNPGIYVAPPPPPVQSRPRVTPPPGALQAQSRLPPGPISTYSPYPQPQPPTPLTPANAVSGFLNMLQRH
;
A
#
# COMPACT_ATOMS: atom_id res chain seq x y z
N MET A 1 25.65 -19.38 10.30
CA MET A 1 25.50 -18.52 9.10
C MET A 1 25.59 -17.08 9.58
N SER A 2 26.66 -16.35 9.24
CA SER A 2 26.84 -14.96 9.68
C SER A 2 25.90 -14.07 8.89
N LEU A 3 24.81 -13.61 9.51
CA LEU A 3 23.98 -12.56 8.94
C LEU A 3 24.85 -11.32 8.70
N ASP A 4 24.60 -10.67 7.56
CA ASP A 4 25.44 -9.68 6.92
C ASP A 4 26.07 -8.65 7.87
N GLN A 5 27.38 -8.47 7.72
CA GLN A 5 28.22 -7.50 8.45
C GLN A 5 27.80 -6.02 8.21
N ASN A 6 26.79 -5.79 7.36
CA ASN A 6 26.27 -4.47 6.95
C ASN A 6 24.89 -4.15 7.55
N LEU A 7 24.45 -4.90 8.57
CA LEU A 7 23.15 -4.72 9.21
C LEU A 7 23.36 -4.19 10.62
N PHE A 8 23.13 -2.89 10.80
CA PHE A 8 23.17 -2.27 12.11
C PHE A 8 21.85 -2.54 12.83
N THR A 9 21.88 -3.39 13.87
CA THR A 9 20.69 -3.81 14.62
C THR A 9 20.82 -3.34 16.06
N LEU A 10 19.76 -2.74 16.59
CA LEU A 10 19.65 -2.33 17.98
C LEU A 10 18.39 -2.90 18.61
N VAL A 11 18.53 -3.43 19.81
CA VAL A 11 17.48 -3.94 20.69
C VAL A 11 17.09 -2.83 21.66
N ILE A 12 15.79 -2.63 21.82
CA ILE A 12 15.22 -1.60 22.67
C ILE A 12 14.99 -2.22 24.05
N SER A 13 15.79 -1.81 25.03
CA SER A 13 15.79 -2.37 26.38
C SER A 13 15.39 -1.31 27.40
N PRO A 14 14.18 -1.37 27.97
CA PRO A 14 13.81 -0.52 29.10
C PRO A 14 14.78 -0.72 30.26
N ASN A 15 15.17 0.37 30.91
CA ASN A 15 15.98 0.30 32.10
C ASN A 15 15.15 -0.27 33.27
N LYS A 16 15.77 -1.12 34.11
CA LYS A 16 15.08 -1.79 35.23
C LYS A 16 14.88 -0.88 36.44
N GLU A 17 15.73 0.13 36.58
CA GLU A 17 15.77 1.05 37.72
C GLU A 17 14.94 2.31 37.46
N ASP A 18 14.99 2.83 36.23
CA ASP A 18 14.22 4.01 35.82
C ASP A 18 13.32 3.73 34.60
N PRO A 19 11.98 3.74 34.76
CA PRO A 19 11.05 3.52 33.64
C PRO A 19 11.08 4.64 32.58
N ASN A 20 11.69 5.80 32.87
CA ASN A 20 11.84 6.88 31.89
C ASN A 20 13.06 6.71 30.99
N VAL A 21 13.90 5.70 31.26
CA VAL A 21 15.14 5.43 30.53
C VAL A 21 15.00 4.17 29.69
N VAL A 22 15.42 4.28 28.44
CA VAL A 22 15.46 3.16 27.49
C VAL A 22 16.83 3.13 26.82
N ASP A 23 17.47 1.97 26.86
CA ASP A 23 18.79 1.75 26.27
C ASP A 23 18.63 1.06 24.91
N LEU A 24 19.39 1.53 23.91
CA LEU A 24 19.52 0.90 22.60
C LEU A 24 20.81 0.08 22.57
N VAL A 25 20.64 -1.25 22.55
CA VAL A 25 21.71 -2.22 22.78
C VAL A 25 21.95 -3.04 21.52
N ASP A 26 23.19 -3.24 21.10
CA ASP A 26 23.47 -4.12 19.97
C ASP A 26 23.33 -5.62 20.37
N PRO A 27 23.38 -6.56 19.40
CA PRO A 27 23.31 -7.99 19.70
C PRO A 27 24.47 -8.53 20.55
N SER A 28 25.58 -7.78 20.67
CA SER A 28 26.71 -8.13 21.53
C SER A 28 26.49 -7.70 22.99
N GLY A 29 25.43 -6.94 23.27
CA GLY A 29 25.12 -6.41 24.60
C GLY A 29 25.74 -5.03 24.86
N THR A 30 26.34 -4.39 23.87
CA THR A 30 26.93 -3.05 24.02
C THR A 30 25.84 -2.00 23.85
N ILE A 31 25.73 -1.08 24.81
CA ILE A 31 24.80 0.04 24.75
C ILE A 31 25.41 1.14 23.88
N HIS A 32 24.69 1.56 22.84
CA HIS A 32 25.11 2.64 21.94
C HIS A 32 24.43 3.96 22.27
N TYR A 33 23.12 3.90 22.54
CA TYR A 33 22.33 5.09 22.84
C TYR A 33 21.48 4.91 24.07
N ARG A 34 21.22 6.02 24.75
CA ARG A 34 20.29 6.09 25.87
C ARG A 34 19.24 7.15 25.58
N LYS A 35 17.98 6.75 25.59
CA LYS A 35 16.83 7.64 25.57
C LYS A 35 16.39 7.90 27.00
N GLN A 36 16.17 9.17 27.33
CA GLN A 36 15.58 9.61 28.59
C GLN A 36 14.35 10.46 28.32
N ARG A 37 13.23 10.14 28.99
CA ARG A 37 12.04 10.99 28.98
C ARG A 37 12.16 12.04 30.09
N VAL A 38 12.05 13.31 29.72
CA VAL A 38 12.13 14.42 30.66
C VAL A 38 10.73 14.74 31.17
N ALA A 39 10.57 14.75 32.50
CA ALA A 39 9.31 15.14 33.12
C ALA A 39 9.08 16.65 32.93
N GLY A 40 7.93 17.03 32.37
CA GLY A 40 7.63 18.42 32.10
C GLY A 40 6.21 18.66 31.58
N PRO A 41 5.81 19.94 31.43
CA PRO A 41 4.50 20.31 30.90
C PRO A 41 4.36 20.02 29.41
N VAL A 42 5.48 19.87 28.71
CA VAL A 42 5.58 19.56 27.28
C VAL A 42 6.24 18.19 27.17
N TYR A 43 5.84 17.40 26.18
CA TYR A 43 6.49 16.12 25.91
C TYR A 43 7.91 16.39 25.40
N THR A 44 8.89 15.88 26.14
CA THR A 44 10.31 16.00 25.82
C THR A 44 11.00 14.65 26.01
N ILE A 45 11.77 14.24 25.00
CA ILE A 45 12.73 13.14 25.14
C ILE A 45 14.10 13.61 24.68
N GLU A 46 15.12 13.07 25.31
CA GLU A 46 16.52 13.33 25.03
C GLU A 46 17.19 12.00 24.69
N VAL A 47 18.04 12.00 23.67
CA VAL A 47 18.83 10.81 23.30
C VAL A 47 20.30 11.17 23.38
N TYR A 48 21.04 10.33 24.10
CA TYR A 48 22.46 10.49 24.39
C TYR A 48 23.27 9.39 23.71
N ASP A 49 24.50 9.72 23.34
CA ASP A 49 25.54 8.73 23.08
C ASP A 49 25.95 8.11 24.42
N PHE A 50 25.91 6.79 24.52
CA PHE A 50 26.14 6.13 25.80
C PHE A 50 27.59 6.25 26.29
N VAL A 51 28.56 6.26 25.37
CA VAL A 51 29.99 6.25 25.72
C VAL A 51 30.48 7.64 26.13
N SER A 52 30.08 8.67 25.39
CA SER A 52 30.48 10.06 25.66
C SER A 52 29.53 10.82 26.58
N GLU A 53 28.36 10.25 26.88
CA GLU A 53 27.26 10.90 27.60
C GLU A 53 26.82 12.22 26.94
N SER A 54 27.14 12.42 25.66
CA SER A 54 26.80 13.63 24.93
C SER A 54 25.35 13.61 24.46
N LEU A 55 24.64 14.73 24.65
CA LEU A 55 23.29 14.90 24.12
C LEU A 55 23.37 14.98 22.58
N LEU A 56 22.71 14.04 21.92
CA LEU A 56 22.71 13.94 20.46
C LEU A 56 21.53 14.70 19.85
N ILE A 57 20.34 14.51 20.44
CA ILE A 57 19.09 15.04 19.90
C ILE A 57 18.02 15.16 21.00
N THR A 58 17.21 16.21 20.88
CA THR A 58 16.02 16.42 21.72
C THR A 58 14.77 16.39 20.84
N ALA A 59 13.76 15.60 21.21
CA ALA A 59 12.45 15.65 20.58
C ALA A 59 11.45 16.36 21.50
N THR A 60 10.69 17.30 20.95
CA THR A 60 9.68 18.07 21.69
C THR A 60 8.34 18.08 20.96
N ALA A 61 7.25 18.05 21.73
CA ALA A 61 5.88 18.23 21.23
C ALA A 61 4.93 18.61 22.37
N PRO A 62 3.76 19.22 22.09
CA PRO A 62 2.77 19.51 23.13
C PRO A 62 2.36 18.28 23.96
N ALA A 63 2.27 17.11 23.33
CA ALA A 63 2.00 15.84 23.99
C ALA A 63 2.71 14.68 23.27
N ALA A 64 2.86 13.55 23.96
CA ALA A 64 3.36 12.32 23.35
C ALA A 64 2.51 11.91 22.14
N THR A 65 1.20 12.17 22.14
CA THR A 65 0.29 11.82 21.04
C THR A 65 0.13 12.90 19.97
N SER A 66 0.92 13.98 20.01
CA SER A 66 0.84 15.07 19.03
C SER A 66 1.19 14.58 17.63
N LYS A 67 0.42 15.01 16.62
CA LYS A 67 0.60 14.69 15.18
C LYS A 67 1.81 15.37 14.53
N THR A 68 2.44 16.31 15.23
CA THR A 68 3.68 16.98 14.81
C THR A 68 4.63 16.99 15.98
N LYS A 69 5.91 16.71 15.70
CA LYS A 69 7.00 16.71 16.69
C LYS A 69 8.21 17.41 16.08
N THR A 70 8.96 18.11 16.92
CA THR A 70 10.19 18.79 16.50
C THR A 70 11.38 18.03 17.08
N LEU A 71 12.27 17.59 16.21
CA LEU A 71 13.52 16.92 16.53
C LEU A 71 14.67 17.92 16.34
N VAL A 72 15.49 18.17 17.35
CA VAL A 72 16.62 19.10 17.28
C VAL A 72 17.90 18.37 17.62
N LEU A 73 18.74 18.13 16.62
CA LEU A 73 20.09 17.60 16.83
C LEU A 73 20.96 18.67 17.48
N CYS A 74 21.94 18.27 18.27
CA CYS A 74 22.80 19.20 19.00
C CYS A 74 24.18 19.43 18.35
N ASN A 75 24.66 18.52 17.50
CA ASN A 75 25.98 18.64 16.87
C ASN A 75 26.07 17.96 15.49
N PRO A 76 25.88 18.69 14.37
CA PRO A 76 25.52 20.11 14.28
C PRO A 76 24.06 20.37 14.68
N THR A 77 23.75 21.61 15.07
CA THR A 77 22.37 21.97 15.42
C THR A 77 21.46 21.98 14.19
N THR A 78 20.60 20.97 14.08
CA THR A 78 19.70 20.78 12.94
C THR A 78 18.30 20.45 13.44
N ALA A 79 17.30 21.21 13.00
CA ALA A 79 15.90 20.96 13.34
C ALA A 79 15.20 20.17 12.22
N VAL A 80 14.50 19.11 12.59
CA VAL A 80 13.72 18.25 11.71
C VAL A 80 12.29 18.21 12.21
N GLU A 81 11.34 18.50 11.32
CA GLU A 81 9.92 18.36 11.61
C GLU A 81 9.46 16.94 11.25
N LEU A 82 8.91 16.25 12.23
CA LEU A 82 8.27 14.95 12.07
C LEU A 82 6.75 15.15 12.05
N LYS A 83 6.12 14.82 10.93
CA LYS A 83 4.71 15.09 10.68
C LYS A 83 3.93 13.82 10.39
N PHE A 84 2.81 13.64 11.07
CA PHE A 84 1.86 12.59 10.76
C PHE A 84 1.14 12.93 9.45
N THR A 85 1.36 12.11 8.43
CA THR A 85 0.74 12.22 7.09
C THR A 85 -0.33 11.18 6.85
N GLY A 86 -0.51 10.26 7.81
CA GLY A 86 -1.58 9.28 7.79
C GLY A 86 -2.96 9.92 7.94
N THR A 87 -3.95 9.34 7.28
CA THR A 87 -5.37 9.55 7.60
C THR A 87 -5.87 8.40 8.46
N LEU A 88 -5.71 7.18 7.95
CA LEU A 88 -6.08 5.93 8.62
C LEU A 88 -4.86 5.04 8.91
N THR A 89 -3.81 5.13 8.10
CA THR A 89 -2.61 4.28 8.25
C THR A 89 -1.54 5.00 9.06
N PHE A 90 -0.74 4.24 9.83
CA PHE A 90 0.44 4.78 10.49
C PHE A 90 1.41 5.28 9.42
N ARG A 91 1.42 6.60 9.18
CA ARG A 91 2.35 7.27 8.28
C ARG A 91 2.89 8.54 8.89
N TRP A 92 4.21 8.61 8.95
CA TRP A 92 4.95 9.77 9.42
C TRP A 92 6.01 10.13 8.40
N SER A 93 6.07 11.39 8.01
CA SER A 93 7.08 11.89 7.10
C SER A 93 8.00 12.88 7.79
N PHE A 94 9.26 12.89 7.38
CA PHE A 94 10.21 13.94 7.71
C PHE A 94 11.16 14.16 6.54
N LYS A 95 11.87 15.29 6.53
CA LYS A 95 12.90 15.58 5.53
C LYS A 95 14.26 15.62 6.21
N TRP A 96 15.24 15.01 5.57
CA TRP A 96 16.64 15.06 5.98
C TRP A 96 17.49 15.44 4.79
N GLU A 97 18.17 16.58 4.88
CA GLU A 97 18.87 17.18 3.73
C GLU A 97 17.91 17.31 2.52
N GLU A 98 18.28 16.77 1.36
CA GLU A 98 17.46 16.77 0.14
C GLU A 98 16.52 15.54 0.04
N HIS A 99 16.50 14.69 1.06
CA HIS A 99 15.78 13.42 1.04
C HIS A 99 14.49 13.50 1.85
N GLU A 100 13.39 12.97 1.29
CA GLU A 100 12.13 12.77 1.99
C GLU A 100 12.07 11.33 2.51
N LEU A 101 11.78 11.17 3.80
CA LEU A 101 11.63 9.87 4.43
C LEU A 101 10.21 9.69 4.96
N GLU A 102 9.71 8.47 4.88
CA GLU A 102 8.37 8.09 5.30
C GLU A 102 8.41 6.79 6.10
N TRP A 103 7.96 6.85 7.35
CA TRP A 103 7.64 5.69 8.16
C TRP A 103 6.25 5.18 7.78
N LYS A 104 6.15 3.87 7.49
CA LYS A 104 4.92 3.10 7.32
C LYS A 104 4.96 1.92 8.26
N ARG A 105 4.16 1.97 9.33
CA ARG A 105 4.15 0.98 10.40
C ARG A 105 5.58 0.62 10.86
N GLU A 106 6.06 -0.58 10.57
CA GLU A 106 7.36 -1.11 10.98
C GLU A 106 8.52 -0.76 10.01
N GLU A 107 8.24 -0.07 8.92
CA GLU A 107 9.19 0.15 7.82
C GLU A 107 9.44 1.65 7.60
N CYS A 108 10.70 2.05 7.46
CA CYS A 108 11.09 3.40 7.07
C CYS A 108 11.59 3.40 5.64
N PHE A 109 11.01 4.25 4.79
CA PHE A 109 11.35 4.38 3.39
C PHE A 109 11.98 5.73 3.08
N LEU A 110 12.99 5.74 2.22
CA LEU A 110 13.47 6.93 1.54
C LEU A 110 12.71 7.07 0.22
N ILE A 111 11.98 8.17 0.07
CA ILE A 111 11.09 8.45 -1.05
C ILE A 111 11.87 9.14 -2.18
N ARG A 112 11.82 8.59 -3.39
CA ARG A 112 12.49 9.15 -4.58
C ARG A 112 11.53 9.18 -5.74
N LYS A 113 10.96 10.32 -6.12
CA LYS A 113 10.14 10.39 -7.34
C LYS A 113 11.04 10.67 -8.55
N PRO A 114 10.91 9.96 -9.68
CA PRO A 114 9.87 8.98 -10.02
C PRO A 114 10.18 7.52 -9.65
N ASP A 115 11.35 7.26 -9.06
CA ASP A 115 11.77 5.91 -8.66
C ASP A 115 10.86 5.28 -7.57
N PRO A 116 10.94 3.96 -7.35
CA PRO A 116 10.30 3.33 -6.20
C PRO A 116 10.93 3.79 -4.88
N PRO A 117 10.15 3.88 -3.78
CA PRO A 117 10.69 4.08 -2.43
C PRO A 117 11.68 2.97 -2.04
N VAL A 118 12.72 3.34 -1.29
CA VAL A 118 13.76 2.41 -0.85
C VAL A 118 13.69 2.21 0.66
N LEU A 119 13.56 0.97 1.11
CA LEU A 119 13.53 0.61 2.53
C LEU A 119 14.90 0.90 3.18
N VAL A 120 14.93 1.70 4.23
CA VAL A 120 16.17 2.10 4.93
C VAL A 120 16.22 1.68 6.39
N ALA A 121 15.08 1.42 7.02
CA ALA A 121 15.02 0.79 8.33
C ALA A 121 13.79 -0.11 8.45
N ILE A 122 13.92 -1.17 9.24
CA ILE A 122 12.83 -2.06 9.60
C ILE A 122 12.84 -2.31 11.09
N THR A 123 11.68 -2.42 11.70
CA THR A 123 11.52 -2.73 13.10
C THR A 123 10.81 -4.05 13.29
N LYS A 124 11.01 -4.69 14.44
CA LYS A 124 10.29 -5.91 14.81
C LYS A 124 9.44 -5.69 16.04
N GLU A 125 8.15 -5.89 15.90
CA GLU A 125 7.23 -6.03 17.02
C GLU A 125 7.04 -7.52 17.35
N PRO A 126 7.30 -7.95 18.59
CA PRO A 126 7.05 -9.33 18.98
C PRO A 126 5.55 -9.59 19.02
N SER A 127 5.11 -10.71 18.45
CA SER A 127 3.70 -11.09 18.36
C SER A 127 3.00 -10.99 19.71
N GLY A 128 1.91 -10.22 19.76
CA GLY A 128 1.13 -10.01 20.98
C GLY A 128 1.58 -8.84 21.87
N ARG A 129 2.55 -8.02 21.45
CA ARG A 129 2.91 -6.76 22.13
C ARG A 129 3.00 -5.59 21.15
N LEU A 130 2.32 -4.48 21.47
CA LEU A 130 2.39 -3.23 20.71
C LEU A 130 3.66 -2.41 21.04
N LYS A 131 4.78 -3.09 21.33
CA LYS A 131 6.05 -2.44 21.67
C LYS A 131 7.13 -2.98 20.74
N THR A 132 7.73 -2.07 19.98
CA THR A 132 8.88 -2.41 19.14
C THR A 132 10.03 -2.93 20.00
N SER A 133 10.57 -4.09 19.62
CA SER A 133 11.63 -4.77 20.37
C SER A 133 13.02 -4.50 19.81
N SER A 134 13.11 -4.31 18.49
CA SER A 134 14.38 -4.04 17.82
C SER A 134 14.16 -3.21 16.56
N ILE A 135 15.19 -2.45 16.21
CA ILE A 135 15.31 -1.72 14.95
C ILE A 135 16.54 -2.20 14.20
N GLN A 136 16.43 -2.28 12.89
CA GLN A 136 17.50 -2.65 11.99
C GLN A 136 17.61 -1.58 10.89
N ILE A 137 18.76 -0.93 10.82
CA ILE A 137 19.07 0.08 9.81
C ILE A 137 19.82 -0.61 8.67
N LEU A 138 19.33 -0.39 7.45
CA LEU A 138 19.81 -1.02 6.23
C LEU A 138 20.85 -0.13 5.57
N ASP A 139 22.03 -0.02 6.19
CA ASP A 139 23.10 0.89 5.75
C ASP A 139 23.50 0.68 4.29
N TYR A 140 23.43 -0.55 3.79
CA TYR A 140 23.72 -0.85 2.38
C TYR A 140 22.77 -0.12 1.40
N ASN A 141 21.55 0.22 1.82
CA ASN A 141 20.64 1.04 1.04
C ASN A 141 20.96 2.52 1.20
N LEU A 142 21.24 2.98 2.43
CA LEU A 142 21.64 4.37 2.69
C LEU A 142 22.92 4.77 1.95
N ASN A 143 23.89 3.85 1.84
CA ASN A 143 25.16 4.06 1.15
C ASN A 143 25.02 4.36 -0.36
N ARG A 144 23.85 4.13 -0.95
CA ARG A 144 23.56 4.40 -2.37
C ARG A 144 23.10 5.84 -2.62
N PHE A 145 22.90 6.61 -1.56
CA PHE A 145 22.39 7.98 -1.63
C PHE A 145 23.45 8.96 -1.11
N GLU A 146 23.41 10.18 -1.66
CA GLU A 146 24.31 11.28 -1.31
C GLU A 146 23.82 11.95 -0.03
N ILE A 147 23.88 11.22 1.08
CA ILE A 147 23.58 11.72 2.42
C ILE A 147 24.91 12.13 3.06
N ASN A 148 25.05 13.42 3.37
CA ASN A 148 26.28 13.98 3.92
C ASN A 148 26.45 13.58 5.38
N ASP A 149 25.40 13.77 6.19
CA ASP A 149 25.38 13.42 7.60
C ASP A 149 24.54 12.17 7.84
N ARG A 150 25.15 11.01 7.56
CA ARG A 150 24.52 9.69 7.79
C ARG A 150 24.27 9.44 9.26
N LYS A 151 25.13 9.95 10.14
CA LYS A 151 25.01 9.72 11.58
C LYS A 151 23.85 10.51 12.15
N GLY A 152 23.69 11.76 11.73
CA GLY A 152 22.50 12.56 12.03
C GLY A 152 21.23 11.89 11.56
N LEU A 153 21.20 11.34 10.33
CA LEU A 153 20.05 10.58 9.84
C LEU A 153 19.73 9.35 10.70
N GLU A 154 20.74 8.56 11.08
CA GLU A 154 20.60 7.41 11.97
C GLU A 154 19.92 7.84 13.29
N ILE A 155 20.43 8.89 13.92
CA ILE A 155 19.91 9.45 15.16
C ILE A 155 18.44 9.92 14.99
N VAL A 156 18.10 10.55 13.87
CA VAL A 156 16.73 10.99 13.56
C VAL A 156 15.79 9.80 13.39
N ILE A 157 16.19 8.76 12.65
CA ILE A 157 15.39 7.54 12.44
C ILE A 157 15.12 6.86 13.79
N LEU A 158 16.15 6.70 14.62
CA LEU A 158 16.03 6.10 15.95
C LEU A 158 15.10 6.93 16.86
N THR A 159 15.29 8.24 16.88
CA THR A 159 14.51 9.12 17.75
C THR A 159 13.05 9.20 17.31
N ALA A 160 12.79 9.25 16.00
CA ALA A 160 11.43 9.16 15.47
C ALA A 160 10.72 7.90 15.97
N LEU A 161 11.37 6.73 15.83
CA LEU A 161 10.84 5.45 16.33
C LEU A 161 10.51 5.51 17.83
N LEU A 162 11.44 6.01 18.64
CA LEU A 162 11.25 6.12 20.09
C LEU A 162 10.09 7.06 20.46
N THR A 163 9.85 8.12 19.68
CA THR A 163 8.67 8.98 19.89
C THR A 163 7.36 8.28 19.53
N PHE A 164 7.39 7.33 18.58
CA PHE A 164 6.21 6.55 18.22
C PHE A 164 5.82 5.58 19.32
N GLN A 165 6.81 4.96 19.97
CA GLN A 165 6.58 4.12 21.15
C GLN A 165 5.90 4.90 22.27
N ASP A 166 6.42 6.09 22.60
CA ASP A 166 5.83 6.93 23.65
C ASP A 166 4.41 7.39 23.30
N SER A 167 4.16 7.67 22.02
CA SER A 167 2.83 7.97 21.51
C SER A 167 1.90 6.78 21.77
N ASN A 168 2.34 5.57 21.43
CA ASN A 168 1.57 4.35 21.57
C ASN A 168 1.30 4.02 23.06
N GLU A 169 2.31 4.10 23.91
CA GLU A 169 2.16 3.92 25.36
C GLU A 169 1.21 4.95 25.98
N ALA A 170 1.24 6.20 25.52
CA ALA A 170 0.30 7.23 25.98
C ALA A 170 -1.16 6.95 25.54
N HIS A 171 -1.37 6.25 24.42
CA HIS A 171 -2.69 5.80 24.02
C HIS A 171 -3.21 4.64 24.88
N HIS A 172 -2.34 3.69 25.25
CA HIS A 172 -2.74 2.50 26.01
C HIS A 172 -2.67 2.64 27.54
N SER A 173 -1.93 3.62 28.07
CA SER A 173 -1.81 3.85 29.52
C SER A 173 -3.06 4.49 30.15
N LYS A 174 -3.96 5.09 29.37
CA LYS A 174 -5.19 5.71 29.88
C LYS A 174 -6.21 4.70 30.44
N GLU A 175 -6.02 3.41 30.16
CA GLU A 175 -6.95 2.35 30.55
C GLU A 175 -6.52 1.62 31.84
N ALA A 176 -5.26 1.75 32.25
CA ALA A 176 -4.74 1.17 33.49
C ALA A 176 -4.96 2.11 34.69
N SER A 177 -6.22 2.40 35.02
CA SER A 177 -6.53 2.96 36.33
C SER A 177 -6.48 1.83 37.37
N PRO A 178 -5.64 1.91 38.42
CA PRO A 178 -5.62 0.88 39.45
C PRO A 178 -6.93 0.98 40.24
N LYS A 179 -7.70 -0.12 40.26
CA LYS A 179 -8.68 -0.39 41.32
C LYS A 179 -7.91 -0.52 42.64
N GLY A 180 -7.62 0.61 43.27
CA GLY A 180 -6.97 0.71 44.58
C GLY A 180 -8.00 0.97 45.67
N THR A 181 -8.28 -0.08 46.44
CA THR A 181 -9.09 -0.16 47.66
C THR A 181 -8.81 0.99 48.65
N PRO A 182 -9.82 1.68 49.22
CA PRO A 182 -9.58 2.64 50.29
C PRO A 182 -9.27 1.87 51.57
N THR A 183 -7.99 1.81 51.94
CA THR A 183 -7.56 1.33 53.25
C THR A 183 -7.60 2.49 54.23
N THR A 184 -8.37 2.27 55.28
CA THR A 184 -8.61 3.10 56.46
C THR A 184 -7.34 3.77 57.00
N SER A 185 -7.30 5.10 57.03
CA SER A 185 -6.35 5.86 57.84
C SER A 185 -7.09 6.66 58.90
N VAL A 186 -6.64 6.46 60.13
CA VAL A 186 -7.16 6.92 61.42
C VAL A 186 -7.17 8.46 61.52
N ALA A 187 -8.19 8.98 62.21
CA ALA A 187 -8.36 10.40 62.58
C ALA A 187 -7.19 10.96 63.42
N PRO A 188 -7.10 12.30 63.55
CA PRO A 188 -7.65 12.88 64.77
C PRO A 188 -8.51 14.13 64.58
N ILE A 189 -9.31 14.33 65.61
CA ILE A 189 -10.30 15.39 65.90
C ILE A 189 -9.60 16.73 66.15
N VAL A 190 -10.23 17.86 65.79
CA VAL A 190 -10.57 19.03 66.67
C VAL A 190 -11.19 20.19 65.85
N MET A 191 -12.49 20.42 66.08
CA MET A 191 -13.30 21.67 66.20
C MET A 191 -12.92 22.90 65.35
N SER A 192 -13.75 23.51 64.47
CA SER A 192 -15.04 24.23 64.72
C SER A 192 -15.72 24.69 63.39
N PRO A 193 -17.03 25.03 63.34
CA PRO A 193 -17.83 25.39 62.12
C PRO A 193 -18.21 26.91 62.03
N PRO A 194 -19.07 27.40 61.09
CA PRO A 194 -19.24 27.15 59.64
C PRO A 194 -19.34 28.45 58.77
N VAL A 195 -19.03 28.37 57.46
CA VAL A 195 -19.74 29.17 56.43
C VAL A 195 -20.03 28.25 55.25
N ALA A 196 -21.32 28.03 55.00
CA ALA A 196 -21.83 27.13 53.99
C ALA A 196 -21.73 27.73 52.58
N LEU A 197 -20.98 27.07 51.71
CA LEU A 197 -21.21 27.11 50.26
C LEU A 197 -21.31 25.65 49.80
N SER A 198 -22.48 25.27 49.30
CA SER A 198 -22.75 23.94 48.75
C SER A 198 -21.75 23.60 47.64
N PRO A 199 -21.10 22.42 47.67
CA PRO A 199 -20.20 22.00 46.59
C PRO A 199 -20.98 21.78 45.28
N PRO A 200 -20.37 22.09 44.13
CA PRO A 200 -20.99 21.92 42.82
C PRO A 200 -21.34 20.45 42.55
N PRO A 201 -22.42 20.16 41.79
CA PRO A 201 -22.86 18.80 41.52
C PRO A 201 -21.76 18.00 40.81
N LEU A 202 -21.44 16.83 41.38
CA LEU A 202 -20.48 15.88 40.81
C LEU A 202 -20.93 15.48 39.39
N PRO A 203 -20.00 15.39 38.42
CA PRO A 203 -20.33 14.98 37.06
C PRO A 203 -20.90 13.55 37.07
N ALA A 204 -21.94 13.33 36.26
CA ALA A 204 -22.63 12.05 36.15
C ALA A 204 -21.66 10.93 35.76
N LYS A 205 -21.83 9.77 36.39
CA LYS A 205 -21.07 8.53 36.14
C LYS A 205 -21.16 8.16 34.64
N PRO A 206 -20.03 7.90 33.95
CA PRO A 206 -20.06 7.56 32.53
C PRO A 206 -20.87 6.28 32.29
N GLU A 207 -21.64 6.27 31.21
CA GLU A 207 -22.46 5.14 30.76
C GLU A 207 -21.58 3.89 30.53
N PRO A 208 -22.11 2.67 30.78
CA PRO A 208 -21.35 1.44 30.57
C PRO A 208 -20.88 1.34 29.12
N PRO A 209 -19.68 0.75 28.88
CA PRO A 209 -19.09 0.67 27.54
C PRO A 209 -20.06 -0.02 26.58
N SER A 210 -20.29 0.59 25.41
CA SER A 210 -21.17 0.05 24.39
C SER A 210 -20.59 -1.25 23.83
N GLY A 211 -21.44 -2.20 23.43
CA GLY A 211 -20.98 -3.44 22.79
C GLY A 211 -20.10 -3.18 21.56
N VAL A 212 -20.36 -2.06 20.86
CA VAL A 212 -19.52 -1.59 19.74
C VAL A 212 -18.12 -1.19 20.18
N ASP A 213 -17.96 -0.59 21.36
CA ASP A 213 -16.65 -0.22 21.90
C ASP A 213 -15.83 -1.47 22.24
N ARG A 214 -16.51 -2.52 22.71
CA ARG A 214 -15.90 -3.83 22.96
C ARG A 214 -15.43 -4.49 21.66
N ILE A 215 -16.24 -4.44 20.60
CA ILE A 215 -15.80 -4.91 19.27
C ILE A 215 -14.59 -4.09 18.79
N ALA A 216 -14.63 -2.77 18.95
CA ALA A 216 -13.53 -1.89 18.56
C ALA A 216 -12.23 -2.24 19.31
N GLU A 217 -12.31 -2.56 20.60
CA GLU A 217 -11.18 -3.04 21.41
C GLU A 217 -10.61 -4.36 20.87
N ILE A 218 -11.49 -5.35 20.61
CA ILE A 218 -11.10 -6.67 20.08
C ILE A 218 -10.42 -6.53 18.71
N GLN A 219 -10.96 -5.69 17.82
CA GLN A 219 -10.37 -5.44 16.51
C GLN A 219 -9.10 -4.59 16.59
N ALA A 220 -8.98 -3.67 17.56
CA ALA A 220 -7.80 -2.83 17.75
C ALA A 220 -6.55 -3.68 18.06
N VAL A 221 -6.69 -4.82 18.74
CA VAL A 221 -5.59 -5.76 18.99
C VAL A 221 -5.04 -6.37 17.68
N ARG A 222 -5.87 -6.48 16.63
CA ARG A 222 -5.53 -7.18 15.37
C ARG A 222 -4.88 -6.26 14.32
N HIS A 223 -4.97 -4.93 14.48
CA HIS A 223 -4.25 -3.92 13.68
C HIS A 223 -4.54 -3.90 12.15
N GLU A 224 -5.67 -4.48 11.73
CA GLU A 224 -6.14 -4.47 10.34
C GLU A 224 -7.40 -3.58 10.22
N LEU A 225 -7.21 -2.28 9.97
CA LEU A 225 -8.28 -1.27 10.09
C LEU A 225 -9.46 -1.44 9.11
N ASN A 226 -9.25 -2.18 8.02
CA ASN A 226 -10.29 -2.47 7.03
C ASN A 226 -10.80 -3.90 7.13
N GLU A 227 -10.34 -4.67 8.12
CA GLU A 227 -10.66 -6.09 8.30
C GLU A 227 -11.32 -6.30 9.66
N VAL A 228 -12.54 -6.82 9.64
CA VAL A 228 -13.34 -7.13 10.81
C VAL A 228 -13.40 -8.63 10.94
N VAL A 229 -12.74 -9.17 11.96
CA VAL A 229 -12.78 -10.61 12.23
C VAL A 229 -13.89 -10.92 13.22
N VAL A 230 -14.90 -11.67 12.78
CA VAL A 230 -16.02 -12.08 13.61
C VAL A 230 -15.62 -13.26 14.48
N GLU A 231 -15.63 -13.03 15.79
CA GLU A 231 -15.29 -14.00 16.84
C GLU A 231 -16.56 -14.56 17.50
N ASP A 232 -16.39 -15.48 18.43
CA ASP A 232 -17.47 -15.93 19.32
C ASP A 232 -17.97 -14.80 20.23
N GLU A 233 -17.04 -13.98 20.73
CA GLU A 233 -17.34 -12.80 21.55
C GLU A 233 -18.03 -11.68 20.75
N GLY A 234 -19.11 -11.11 21.31
CA GLY A 234 -19.82 -9.95 20.79
C GLY A 234 -21.08 -10.27 19.95
N GLU A 235 -22.05 -9.37 19.95
CA GLU A 235 -23.34 -9.56 19.28
C GLU A 235 -23.29 -9.15 17.80
N ILE A 236 -24.17 -9.74 16.98
CA ILE A 236 -24.26 -9.47 15.53
C ILE A 236 -24.50 -7.97 15.28
N ASP A 237 -25.38 -7.36 16.07
CA ASP A 237 -25.73 -5.94 15.96
C ASP A 237 -24.52 -5.03 16.23
N ASP A 238 -23.61 -5.43 17.12
CA ASP A 238 -22.45 -4.62 17.48
C ASP A 238 -21.37 -4.69 16.39
N TYR A 239 -21.11 -5.88 15.85
CA TYR A 239 -20.24 -6.04 14.68
C TYR A 239 -20.79 -5.29 13.45
N ALA A 240 -22.12 -5.32 13.26
CA ALA A 240 -22.75 -4.63 12.15
C ALA A 240 -22.65 -3.11 12.29
N LYS A 241 -22.93 -2.56 13.48
CA LYS A 241 -22.75 -1.12 13.76
C LYS A 241 -21.29 -0.69 13.62
N TYR A 242 -20.34 -1.49 14.13
CA TYR A 242 -18.91 -1.22 13.99
C TYR A 242 -18.51 -1.15 12.50
N SER A 243 -18.86 -2.17 11.73
CA SER A 243 -18.54 -2.25 10.29
C SER A 243 -19.24 -1.14 9.49
N TRP A 244 -20.47 -0.77 9.89
CA TRP A 244 -21.20 0.35 9.31
C TRP A 244 -20.52 1.68 9.59
N ASN A 245 -20.08 1.93 10.83
CA ASN A 245 -19.35 3.14 11.20
C ASN A 245 -18.05 3.28 10.40
N LEU A 246 -17.34 2.18 10.14
CA LEU A 246 -16.17 2.18 9.25
C LEU A 246 -16.55 2.60 7.82
N LEU A 247 -17.68 2.12 7.30
CA LEU A 247 -18.17 2.48 5.98
C LEU A 247 -18.76 3.91 5.91
N GLN A 248 -19.05 4.58 7.02
CA GLN A 248 -19.49 5.99 6.97
C GLN A 248 -18.36 6.96 6.63
N ASP A 249 -17.11 6.58 6.87
CA ASP A 249 -15.96 7.41 6.52
C ASP A 249 -15.81 7.51 4.99
N ASP A 250 -15.77 8.73 4.46
CA ASP A 250 -15.59 9.00 3.02
C ASP A 250 -14.25 8.46 2.48
N ALA A 251 -13.22 8.37 3.32
CA ALA A 251 -11.94 7.77 2.97
C ALA A 251 -11.97 6.24 2.92
N MET A 252 -13.01 5.61 3.51
CA MET A 252 -13.18 4.17 3.53
C MET A 252 -14.02 3.72 2.32
N LEU A 253 -13.35 3.08 1.36
CA LEU A 253 -13.99 2.59 0.14
C LEU A 253 -14.51 1.16 0.28
N PHE A 254 -13.93 0.34 1.16
CA PHE A 254 -14.35 -1.03 1.40
C PHE A 254 -14.00 -1.51 2.82
N VAL A 255 -14.75 -2.50 3.31
CA VAL A 255 -14.48 -3.24 4.56
C VAL A 255 -14.53 -4.73 4.25
N ILE A 256 -13.66 -5.50 4.89
CA ILE A 256 -13.57 -6.96 4.79
C ILE A 256 -14.13 -7.53 6.09
N ILE A 257 -15.13 -8.39 6.00
CA ILE A 257 -15.70 -9.09 7.15
C ILE A 257 -15.38 -10.58 7.00
N GLN A 258 -14.69 -11.17 7.96
CA GLN A 258 -14.24 -12.55 7.88
C GLN A 258 -14.50 -13.35 9.14
N SER A 259 -14.63 -14.67 8.99
CA SER A 259 -14.80 -15.59 10.11
C SER A 259 -13.47 -15.96 10.74
N GLN A 260 -13.36 -15.97 12.07
CA GLN A 260 -12.22 -16.55 12.77
C GLN A 260 -12.17 -18.08 12.64
N SER A 261 -13.33 -18.74 12.66
CA SER A 261 -13.47 -20.19 12.61
C SER A 261 -14.73 -20.61 11.84
N LYS A 262 -14.84 -21.92 11.55
CA LYS A 262 -15.98 -22.53 10.85
C LYS A 262 -17.32 -22.26 11.53
N GLU A 263 -17.33 -22.21 12.86
CA GLU A 263 -18.52 -21.99 13.67
C GLU A 263 -19.10 -20.57 13.45
N GLN A 264 -18.24 -19.61 13.11
CA GLN A 264 -18.62 -18.21 12.92
C GLN A 264 -19.02 -17.84 11.50
N VAL A 265 -18.97 -18.77 10.55
CA VAL A 265 -19.32 -18.51 9.14
C VAL A 265 -20.76 -17.99 9.01
N GLN A 266 -21.71 -18.57 9.76
CA GLN A 266 -23.10 -18.11 9.74
C GLN A 266 -23.25 -16.71 10.35
N LYS A 267 -22.52 -16.43 11.44
CA LYS A 267 -22.51 -15.13 12.12
C LYS A 267 -21.99 -14.03 11.19
N VAL A 268 -20.93 -14.28 10.42
CA VAL A 268 -20.41 -13.33 9.41
C VAL A 268 -21.46 -12.95 8.37
N VAL A 269 -22.21 -13.92 7.85
CA VAL A 269 -23.26 -13.66 6.86
C VAL A 269 -24.35 -12.77 7.45
N GLN A 270 -24.77 -13.06 8.69
CA GLN A 270 -25.77 -12.24 9.40
C GLN A 270 -25.26 -10.82 9.67
N VAL A 271 -24.00 -10.66 10.08
CA VAL A 271 -23.38 -9.34 10.26
C VAL A 271 -23.40 -8.56 8.95
N VAL A 272 -23.02 -9.17 7.82
CA VAL A 272 -23.03 -8.51 6.51
C VAL A 272 -24.43 -8.07 6.09
N GLU A 273 -25.44 -8.92 6.30
CA GLU A 273 -26.84 -8.57 6.01
C GLU A 273 -27.31 -7.38 6.85
N GLU A 274 -26.95 -7.36 8.13
CA GLU A 274 -27.27 -6.26 9.04
C GLU A 274 -26.56 -4.95 8.66
N VAL A 275 -25.30 -5.01 8.22
CA VAL A 275 -24.59 -3.83 7.68
C VAL A 275 -25.32 -3.27 6.47
N LYS A 276 -25.76 -4.13 5.54
CA LYS A 276 -26.56 -3.70 4.38
C LYS A 276 -27.91 -3.11 4.80
N ARG A 277 -28.55 -3.68 5.83
CA ARG A 277 -29.79 -3.15 6.38
C ARG A 277 -29.59 -1.74 6.95
N LEU A 278 -28.51 -1.52 7.70
CA LEU A 278 -28.14 -0.20 8.24
C LEU A 278 -27.85 0.81 7.11
N HIS A 279 -27.13 0.39 6.07
CA HIS A 279 -26.86 1.20 4.89
C HIS A 279 -28.15 1.64 4.18
N HIS A 280 -29.07 0.70 3.90
CA HIS A 280 -30.34 1.01 3.24
C HIS A 280 -31.24 1.88 4.14
N LYS A 281 -31.24 1.64 5.46
CA LYS A 281 -31.99 2.46 6.42
C LYS A 281 -31.50 3.90 6.49
N ALA A 282 -30.22 4.14 6.23
CA ALA A 282 -29.64 5.49 6.19
C ALA A 282 -30.02 6.29 4.92
N GLY A 283 -30.76 5.69 3.98
CA GLY A 283 -31.29 6.38 2.79
C GLY A 283 -30.26 6.64 1.70
N LEU A 284 -29.12 5.93 1.74
CA LEU A 284 -28.13 5.95 0.65
C LEU A 284 -28.63 5.06 -0.50
N GLU A 285 -28.90 5.67 -1.65
CA GLU A 285 -29.41 4.97 -2.83
C GLU A 285 -28.34 4.07 -3.51
N ASP A 286 -27.07 4.27 -3.19
CA ASP A 286 -25.96 3.49 -3.76
C ASP A 286 -25.90 2.08 -3.14
N GLU A 287 -25.90 1.04 -3.96
CA GLU A 287 -25.83 -0.34 -3.46
C GLU A 287 -24.39 -0.74 -3.11
N LEU A 288 -24.16 -1.27 -1.91
CA LEU A 288 -22.86 -1.85 -1.53
C LEU A 288 -22.54 -3.08 -2.37
N HIS A 289 -21.39 -3.04 -3.06
CA HIS A 289 -20.88 -4.18 -3.80
C HIS A 289 -20.33 -5.25 -2.84
N GLN A 290 -20.79 -6.49 -3.00
CA GLN A 290 -20.38 -7.63 -2.18
C GLN A 290 -19.55 -8.63 -3.00
N TYR A 291 -18.37 -9.00 -2.48
CA TYR A 291 -17.52 -10.05 -3.05
C TYR A 291 -17.23 -11.10 -2.00
N VAL A 292 -17.56 -12.37 -2.29
CA VAL A 292 -17.37 -13.48 -1.36
C VAL A 292 -16.19 -14.34 -1.81
N SER A 293 -15.20 -14.46 -0.94
CA SER A 293 -14.07 -15.38 -1.08
C SER A 293 -14.20 -16.46 -0.02
N MET A 294 -14.09 -17.72 -0.44
CA MET A 294 -14.06 -18.87 0.47
C MET A 294 -12.68 -19.49 0.35
N ASP A 295 -11.98 -19.69 1.47
CA ASP A 295 -10.79 -20.53 1.48
C ASP A 295 -11.25 -21.98 1.37
N SER A 296 -11.45 -22.44 0.14
CA SER A 296 -11.56 -23.86 -0.08
C SER A 296 -10.19 -24.47 0.22
N ILE A 297 -10.14 -25.30 1.27
CA ILE A 297 -9.14 -26.34 1.45
C ILE A 297 -8.75 -26.86 0.07
N ARG A 298 -7.45 -26.92 -0.20
CA ARG A 298 -6.87 -27.71 -1.28
C ARG A 298 -7.26 -29.18 -1.04
N SER A 299 -8.50 -29.54 -1.36
CA SER A 299 -9.02 -30.86 -1.08
C SER A 299 -8.33 -31.84 -2.03
N ALA A 300 -7.39 -32.58 -1.44
CA ALA A 300 -6.81 -33.84 -1.87
C ALA A 300 -6.40 -33.98 -3.35
N LYS A 301 -5.09 -34.08 -3.56
CA LYS A 301 -4.50 -34.74 -4.73
C LYS A 301 -5.05 -36.18 -4.83
N GLY A 302 -5.98 -36.44 -5.75
CA GLY A 302 -6.40 -37.80 -6.10
C GLY A 302 -7.70 -37.86 -6.90
N PRO A 303 -7.82 -38.72 -7.92
CA PRO A 303 -9.09 -38.96 -8.62
C PRO A 303 -10.10 -39.60 -7.64
N LYS A 304 -11.20 -38.91 -7.35
CA LYS A 304 -12.32 -39.50 -6.60
C LYS A 304 -13.02 -40.52 -7.49
N ARG A 305 -12.87 -41.81 -7.18
CA ARG A 305 -13.72 -42.89 -7.72
C ARG A 305 -15.15 -42.63 -7.23
N ILE A 306 -16.06 -42.32 -8.14
CA ILE A 306 -17.49 -42.22 -7.86
C ILE A 306 -18.05 -43.63 -7.92
N ASN A 307 -18.33 -44.24 -6.76
CA ASN A 307 -19.13 -45.46 -6.71
C ASN A 307 -20.61 -45.08 -6.90
N LEU A 308 -21.27 -45.73 -7.86
CA LEU A 308 -22.63 -45.40 -8.28
C LEU A 308 -23.72 -46.15 -7.48
N ASP A 309 -23.33 -47.06 -6.59
CA ASP A 309 -24.23 -47.92 -5.81
C ASP A 309 -24.40 -47.51 -4.34
N ASP A 310 -23.74 -46.44 -3.89
CA ASP A 310 -23.94 -45.94 -2.53
C ASP A 310 -25.28 -45.19 -2.46
N LYS A 311 -26.23 -45.77 -1.72
CA LYS A 311 -27.43 -45.07 -1.23
C LYS A 311 -26.96 -43.83 -0.46
N LYS A 312 -26.97 -42.67 -1.14
CA LYS A 312 -26.61 -41.38 -0.53
C LYS A 312 -27.56 -41.07 0.62
N GLU A 313 -27.12 -41.37 1.84
CA GLU A 313 -27.57 -40.61 2.99
C GLU A 313 -27.32 -39.14 2.69
N ARG A 314 -28.35 -38.30 2.82
CA ARG A 314 -28.28 -36.87 2.47
C ARG A 314 -27.11 -36.27 3.26
N SER A 315 -26.03 -35.96 2.57
CA SER A 315 -24.83 -35.40 3.19
C SER A 315 -25.23 -34.10 3.91
N THR A 316 -25.22 -34.13 5.24
CA THR A 316 -25.38 -32.96 6.08
C THR A 316 -24.42 -31.89 5.59
N TYR A 317 -24.96 -30.73 5.22
CA TYR A 317 -24.17 -29.60 4.70
C TYR A 317 -23.03 -29.28 5.67
N GLN A 318 -21.79 -29.35 5.19
CA GLN A 318 -20.64 -28.91 5.95
C GLN A 318 -20.33 -27.47 5.54
N PRO A 319 -20.44 -26.49 6.47
CA PRO A 319 -20.07 -25.12 6.17
C PRO A 319 -18.56 -25.02 5.85
N PRO A 320 -18.16 -24.03 5.04
CA PRO A 320 -16.76 -23.72 4.74
C PRO A 320 -15.90 -23.57 6.02
N GLU A 321 -14.59 -23.81 5.92
CA GLU A 321 -13.68 -23.61 7.06
C GLU A 321 -13.54 -22.14 7.44
N SER A 322 -13.53 -21.25 6.45
CA SER A 322 -13.58 -19.80 6.64
C SER A 322 -14.24 -19.12 5.44
N ILE A 323 -14.85 -17.97 5.71
CA ILE A 323 -15.43 -17.07 4.70
C ILE A 323 -14.87 -15.67 4.88
N ARG A 324 -14.60 -14.99 3.76
CA ARG A 324 -14.17 -13.60 3.71
C ARG A 324 -15.08 -12.84 2.75
N ILE A 325 -15.77 -11.82 3.25
CA ILE A 325 -16.73 -11.03 2.49
C ILE A 325 -16.24 -9.58 2.41
N HIS A 326 -16.03 -9.09 1.20
CA HIS A 326 -15.68 -7.69 0.95
C HIS A 326 -16.96 -6.90 0.65
N LEU A 327 -17.19 -5.83 1.42
CA LEU A 327 -18.24 -4.85 1.17
C LEU A 327 -17.59 -3.55 0.70
N SER A 328 -17.97 -3.05 -0.47
CA SER A 328 -17.32 -1.90 -1.10
C SER A 328 -18.34 -0.89 -1.63
N LYS A 329 -18.03 0.40 -1.49
CA LYS A 329 -18.75 1.52 -2.11
C LYS A 329 -18.50 1.61 -3.62
N ILE A 330 -17.37 1.09 -4.09
CA ILE A 330 -16.97 1.11 -5.50
C ILE A 330 -16.86 -0.32 -6.07
N PRO A 331 -17.06 -0.51 -7.39
CA PRO A 331 -16.83 -1.81 -8.00
C PRO A 331 -15.35 -2.20 -7.93
N LEU A 332 -15.08 -3.45 -7.53
CA LEU A 332 -13.74 -4.03 -7.42
C LEU A 332 -13.56 -5.11 -8.52
N PRO A 333 -13.20 -4.73 -9.76
CA PRO A 333 -13.13 -5.66 -10.89
C PRO A 333 -12.11 -6.80 -10.71
N GLU A 334 -11.11 -6.62 -9.84
CA GLU A 334 -10.12 -7.65 -9.52
C GLU A 334 -10.70 -8.83 -8.72
N LEU A 335 -11.76 -8.58 -7.95
CA LEU A 335 -12.46 -9.57 -7.14
C LEU A 335 -13.68 -10.17 -7.85
N GLN A 336 -13.98 -9.71 -9.07
CA GLN A 336 -15.05 -10.31 -9.86
C GLN A 336 -14.66 -11.74 -10.26
N PRO A 337 -15.61 -12.70 -10.19
CA PRO A 337 -15.34 -14.07 -10.57
C PRO A 337 -14.92 -14.11 -12.04
N LYS A 338 -13.63 -14.40 -12.28
CA LYS A 338 -13.13 -14.65 -13.63
C LYS A 338 -13.86 -15.89 -14.16
N PRO A 339 -14.52 -15.85 -15.33
CA PRO A 339 -15.17 -17.01 -15.89
C PRO A 339 -14.13 -18.12 -16.01
N SER A 340 -14.35 -19.23 -15.29
CA SER A 340 -13.46 -20.38 -15.31
C SER A 340 -13.35 -20.91 -16.74
N SER A 341 -12.18 -20.77 -17.34
CA SER A 341 -11.83 -21.61 -18.48
C SER A 341 -11.67 -23.03 -17.95
N THR A 342 -12.61 -23.90 -18.33
CA THR A 342 -12.60 -25.33 -18.04
C THR A 342 -11.21 -25.91 -18.32
N ARG A 343 -10.56 -26.46 -17.29
CA ARG A 343 -9.39 -27.34 -17.43
C ARG A 343 -9.89 -28.70 -17.92
N GLU A 344 -9.58 -29.05 -19.17
CA GLU A 344 -9.58 -30.42 -19.67
C GLU A 344 -8.14 -30.86 -19.96
N HIS A 345 -7.67 -31.89 -19.25
CA HIS A 345 -6.78 -32.95 -19.76
C HIS A 345 -7.73 -34.16 -19.92
N MET A 346 -7.79 -34.96 -20.98
CA MET A 346 -6.78 -35.42 -21.94
C MET A 346 -7.51 -36.02 -23.18
N GLU A 347 -6.78 -36.16 -24.28
CA GLU A 347 -7.07 -36.95 -25.50
C GLU A 347 -7.98 -36.34 -26.58
N ASP A 348 -7.44 -36.36 -27.81
CA ASP A 348 -8.17 -36.14 -29.07
C ASP A 348 -9.46 -36.98 -29.08
N PRO A 349 -10.60 -36.35 -29.43
CA PRO A 349 -11.15 -36.75 -30.71
C PRO A 349 -11.58 -35.55 -31.55
N SER A 350 -11.19 -35.65 -32.82
CA SER A 350 -11.73 -34.95 -33.97
C SER A 350 -13.23 -34.60 -33.86
N GLY A 351 -13.51 -33.30 -33.97
CA GLY A 351 -14.66 -32.78 -34.72
C GLY A 351 -16.00 -32.71 -34.00
N LYS A 352 -16.31 -31.55 -33.39
CA LYS A 352 -17.63 -30.87 -33.45
C LYS A 352 -17.68 -29.63 -32.53
N SER A 353 -17.10 -28.51 -32.97
CA SER A 353 -17.41 -27.19 -32.36
C SER A 353 -16.96 -26.00 -33.21
N LYS A 354 -16.87 -26.16 -34.55
CA LYS A 354 -16.72 -25.04 -35.50
C LYS A 354 -18.04 -24.51 -36.06
N GLU A 355 -19.18 -25.03 -35.62
CA GLU A 355 -20.48 -24.73 -36.25
C GLU A 355 -21.25 -23.59 -35.55
N LYS A 356 -21.16 -23.46 -34.22
CA LYS A 356 -21.93 -22.42 -33.49
C LYS A 356 -21.35 -21.01 -33.50
N VAL A 357 -20.03 -20.84 -33.68
CA VAL A 357 -19.42 -19.49 -33.80
C VAL A 357 -19.55 -18.95 -35.22
N LYS A 358 -19.57 -19.83 -36.24
CA LYS A 358 -19.69 -19.44 -37.65
C LYS A 358 -21.14 -19.09 -38.05
N GLU A 359 -22.14 -19.55 -37.29
CA GLU A 359 -23.55 -19.24 -37.53
C GLU A 359 -23.94 -17.84 -37.02
N LYS A 360 -23.40 -17.42 -35.86
CA LYS A 360 -23.66 -16.08 -35.30
C LYS A 360 -22.93 -14.96 -36.07
N GLU A 361 -21.72 -15.23 -36.57
CA GLU A 361 -21.03 -14.28 -37.47
C GLU A 361 -21.67 -14.22 -38.88
N ARG A 362 -22.29 -15.30 -39.36
CA ARG A 362 -23.01 -15.30 -40.64
C ARG A 362 -24.37 -14.60 -40.56
N SER A 363 -25.07 -14.65 -39.42
CA SER A 363 -26.33 -13.92 -39.27
C SER A 363 -26.11 -12.41 -39.21
N GLU A 364 -25.14 -11.93 -38.42
CA GLU A 364 -24.84 -10.49 -38.33
C GLU A 364 -24.32 -9.92 -39.65
N LYS A 365 -23.51 -10.68 -40.39
CA LYS A 365 -23.02 -10.23 -41.70
C LYS A 365 -24.11 -10.20 -42.78
N LYS A 366 -25.09 -11.10 -42.70
CA LYS A 366 -26.24 -11.17 -43.63
C LYS A 366 -27.26 -10.06 -43.37
N ASP A 367 -27.47 -9.67 -42.11
CA ASP A 367 -28.36 -8.56 -41.78
C ASP A 367 -27.76 -7.21 -42.17
N LYS A 368 -26.45 -7.01 -41.94
CA LYS A 368 -25.74 -5.79 -42.36
C LYS A 368 -25.65 -5.63 -43.89
N GLU A 369 -25.60 -6.74 -44.63
CA GLU A 369 -25.64 -6.73 -46.10
C GLU A 369 -27.05 -6.46 -46.64
N ARG A 370 -28.09 -6.98 -45.99
CA ARG A 370 -29.50 -6.73 -46.36
C ARG A 370 -29.90 -5.27 -46.13
N GLU A 371 -29.38 -4.64 -45.09
CA GLU A 371 -29.61 -3.22 -44.78
C GLU A 371 -28.93 -2.31 -45.81
N LYS A 372 -27.64 -2.54 -46.10
CA LYS A 372 -26.93 -1.80 -47.18
C LYS A 372 -27.58 -1.97 -48.55
N ARG A 373 -28.16 -3.14 -48.85
CA ARG A 373 -28.85 -3.40 -50.12
C ARG A 373 -30.21 -2.71 -50.20
N LYS A 374 -30.89 -2.46 -49.08
CA LYS A 374 -32.12 -1.64 -49.04
C LYS A 374 -31.80 -0.17 -49.24
N GLU A 375 -30.79 0.36 -48.55
CA GLU A 375 -30.38 1.77 -48.68
C GLU A 375 -29.89 2.10 -50.10
N LYS A 376 -29.16 1.18 -50.75
CA LYS A 376 -28.75 1.35 -52.15
C LYS A 376 -29.94 1.31 -53.12
N LYS A 377 -30.99 0.54 -52.82
CA LYS A 377 -32.19 0.43 -53.68
C LYS A 377 -33.12 1.64 -53.54
N GLU A 378 -33.10 2.33 -52.41
CA GLU A 378 -33.79 3.62 -52.23
C GLU A 378 -33.05 4.75 -52.96
N LYS A 379 -31.72 4.85 -52.82
CA LYS A 379 -30.92 5.84 -53.55
C LYS A 379 -31.01 5.67 -55.08
N GLU A 380 -31.11 4.43 -55.57
CA GLU A 380 -31.29 4.15 -57.00
C GLU A 380 -32.72 4.43 -57.49
N LYS A 381 -33.74 4.38 -56.61
CA LYS A 381 -35.12 4.78 -56.93
C LYS A 381 -35.30 6.30 -56.96
N GLU A 382 -34.57 7.04 -56.13
CA GLU A 382 -34.55 8.51 -56.20
C GLU A 382 -33.81 9.01 -57.45
N GLN A 383 -32.69 8.40 -57.83
CA GLN A 383 -31.95 8.79 -59.03
C GLN A 383 -32.68 8.45 -60.35
N LYS A 384 -33.58 7.45 -60.35
CA LYS A 384 -34.38 7.07 -61.53
C LYS A 384 -35.63 7.94 -61.75
N LYS A 385 -35.98 8.86 -60.84
CA LYS A 385 -37.08 9.82 -61.05
C LYS A 385 -36.66 11.15 -61.68
N GLY A 386 -35.36 11.37 -61.92
CA GLY A 386 -34.83 12.68 -62.35
C GLY A 386 -34.25 12.79 -63.76
N LYS A 387 -34.39 11.80 -64.65
CA LYS A 387 -33.67 11.85 -65.95
C LYS A 387 -34.49 11.35 -67.13
N VAL A 388 -35.33 12.24 -67.67
CA VAL A 388 -35.84 12.23 -69.04
C VAL A 388 -35.39 13.55 -69.68
N THR A 389 -34.89 13.46 -70.93
CA THR A 389 -34.27 14.49 -71.81
C THR A 389 -32.84 14.92 -71.43
N SER A 390 -31.83 15.04 -72.30
CA SER A 390 -31.69 14.90 -73.75
C SER A 390 -30.21 14.61 -74.12
N THR A 391 -30.07 13.91 -75.25
CA THR A 391 -28.93 13.69 -76.18
C THR A 391 -28.11 14.96 -76.47
N VAL A 392 -26.79 14.96 -76.79
CA VAL A 392 -26.12 14.56 -78.07
C VAL A 392 -24.58 14.63 -77.90
N GLY A 393 -23.82 13.71 -78.54
CA GLY A 393 -22.54 14.05 -79.22
C GLY A 393 -21.22 13.45 -78.69
N SER A 394 -20.72 12.42 -79.38
CA SER A 394 -19.34 11.84 -79.32
C SER A 394 -18.36 12.59 -80.29
N PRO A 395 -17.13 12.12 -80.65
CA PRO A 395 -16.21 11.11 -80.09
C PRO A 395 -14.70 11.53 -80.13
N THR A 396 -13.79 10.57 -79.89
CA THR A 396 -12.34 10.45 -80.31
C THR A 396 -11.29 11.11 -79.39
N ALA A 397 -10.10 10.57 -79.10
CA ALA A 397 -9.30 9.44 -79.58
C ALA A 397 -8.24 9.01 -78.50
N SER A 398 -7.73 7.78 -78.58
CA SER A 398 -6.48 7.29 -77.94
C SER A 398 -5.24 7.67 -78.80
N PRO A 399 -3.96 7.20 -78.61
CA PRO A 399 -3.26 6.40 -77.58
C PRO A 399 -1.81 6.97 -77.25
N PRO A 400 -0.67 6.23 -77.15
CA PRO A 400 -0.13 5.54 -75.95
C PRO A 400 1.41 5.68 -75.64
N LYS A 401 1.87 4.97 -74.59
CA LYS A 401 3.18 4.24 -74.38
C LYS A 401 4.49 5.00 -74.05
N LEU A 402 5.26 4.40 -73.10
CA LEU A 402 6.72 4.07 -73.05
C LEU A 402 7.18 4.06 -71.56
N ALA A 403 7.68 3.00 -70.90
CA ALA A 403 8.81 2.06 -71.09
C ALA A 403 10.17 2.54 -70.50
N LYS A 404 10.74 1.74 -69.56
CA LYS A 404 12.17 1.38 -69.27
C LYS A 404 12.37 1.08 -67.77
N GLN A 405 12.80 -0.13 -67.34
CA GLN A 405 14.18 -0.67 -67.22
C GLN A 405 15.14 0.30 -66.49
N GLY A 406 15.94 -0.06 -65.47
CA GLY A 406 16.33 -1.32 -64.85
C GLY A 406 17.45 -1.05 -63.81
N HIS A 407 18.05 -2.14 -63.30
CA HIS A 407 19.31 -2.27 -62.56
C HIS A 407 19.29 -2.66 -61.06
N SER A 408 19.92 -3.82 -60.88
CA SER A 408 20.36 -4.55 -59.71
C SER A 408 21.51 -3.91 -58.95
N ARG A 409 21.60 -4.18 -57.63
CA ARG A 409 22.85 -4.56 -56.92
C ARG A 409 22.52 -5.13 -55.53
N LYS A 410 23.10 -6.30 -55.22
CA LYS A 410 23.09 -6.97 -53.90
C LYS A 410 24.22 -6.41 -53.01
N PRO A 411 24.08 -6.38 -51.67
CA PRO A 411 25.19 -6.21 -50.76
C PRO A 411 25.72 -7.53 -50.16
N SER A 412 27.02 -7.52 -49.89
CA SER A 412 27.88 -8.58 -49.32
C SER A 412 27.80 -8.68 -47.78
N SER A 413 27.93 -9.90 -47.27
CA SER A 413 27.96 -10.27 -45.85
C SER A 413 29.34 -10.03 -45.18
N PRO A 414 29.43 -9.81 -43.86
CA PRO A 414 30.70 -9.71 -43.12
C PRO A 414 31.21 -11.08 -42.59
N PRO A 415 32.52 -11.18 -42.25
CA PRO A 415 33.19 -12.45 -41.95
C PRO A 415 32.95 -12.94 -40.51
N ARG A 416 32.96 -14.27 -40.34
CA ARG A 416 32.84 -15.00 -39.06
C ARG A 416 34.16 -15.01 -38.30
N SER A 417 34.09 -14.84 -36.98
CA SER A 417 35.20 -15.01 -36.03
C SER A 417 35.57 -16.48 -35.80
N PRO A 418 36.84 -16.78 -35.43
CA PRO A 418 37.32 -18.14 -35.21
C PRO A 418 36.84 -18.71 -33.87
N ASN A 419 36.54 -20.01 -33.89
CA ASN A 419 36.00 -20.79 -32.78
C ASN A 419 37.14 -21.17 -31.82
N VAL A 420 37.03 -20.77 -30.54
CA VAL A 420 38.02 -21.06 -29.49
C VAL A 420 37.62 -22.36 -28.76
N HIS A 421 38.55 -23.30 -28.61
CA HIS A 421 38.30 -24.59 -27.95
C HIS A 421 38.12 -24.45 -26.43
N SER A 422 37.30 -25.32 -25.83
CA SER A 422 36.86 -25.31 -24.42
C SER A 422 37.95 -25.48 -23.35
N HIS A 423 39.22 -25.59 -23.74
CA HIS A 423 40.37 -25.70 -22.82
C HIS A 423 41.36 -24.55 -22.95
N GLN A 424 41.09 -23.53 -23.77
CA GLN A 424 41.94 -22.36 -23.86
C GLN A 424 41.59 -21.35 -22.77
N VAL A 425 42.51 -21.19 -21.82
CA VAL A 425 42.44 -20.21 -20.73
C VAL A 425 42.58 -18.80 -21.32
N HIS A 426 41.66 -17.89 -20.98
CA HIS A 426 41.64 -16.54 -21.55
C HIS A 426 42.86 -15.72 -21.09
N PRO A 427 43.53 -14.92 -21.95
CA PRO A 427 44.72 -14.14 -21.61
C PRO A 427 44.54 -13.09 -20.48
N HIS A 428 43.32 -12.85 -20.03
CA HIS A 428 42.98 -11.86 -18.99
C HIS A 428 42.33 -12.48 -17.75
N GLN A 429 42.42 -13.80 -17.57
CA GLN A 429 41.87 -14.45 -16.38
C GLN A 429 42.86 -14.33 -15.20
N PRO A 430 42.48 -13.70 -14.08
CA PRO A 430 43.36 -13.58 -12.91
C PRO A 430 43.62 -14.96 -12.28
N THR A 431 44.86 -15.20 -11.86
CA THR A 431 45.29 -16.43 -11.18
C THR A 431 44.53 -16.61 -9.86
N PRO A 432 43.96 -17.80 -9.57
CA PRO A 432 43.22 -18.02 -8.34
C PRO A 432 44.12 -17.98 -7.11
N SER A 433 43.60 -17.39 -6.03
CA SER A 433 44.31 -17.24 -4.76
C SER A 433 44.53 -18.59 -4.05
N PRO A 434 45.61 -18.76 -3.25
CA PRO A 434 45.99 -20.05 -2.63
C PRO A 434 44.88 -20.73 -1.79
N SER A 435 43.92 -19.95 -1.28
CA SER A 435 42.80 -20.45 -0.48
C SER A 435 41.75 -21.26 -1.26
N GLN A 436 41.82 -21.29 -2.60
CA GLN A 436 40.82 -21.95 -3.46
C GLN A 436 41.22 -23.38 -3.90
N LEU A 437 42.42 -23.85 -3.52
CA LEU A 437 42.98 -25.14 -3.96
C LEU A 437 42.32 -26.40 -3.36
N HIS A 438 41.45 -26.26 -2.35
CA HIS A 438 40.87 -27.42 -1.64
C HIS A 438 39.39 -27.69 -1.96
N ASN A 439 38.80 -27.05 -2.97
CA ASN A 439 37.39 -27.24 -3.30
C ASN A 439 37.17 -27.62 -4.78
N PRO A 440 37.25 -28.91 -5.15
CA PRO A 440 37.16 -29.35 -6.54
C PRO A 440 35.77 -29.15 -7.17
N GLY A 441 34.76 -28.74 -6.40
CA GLY A 441 33.40 -28.50 -6.90
C GLY A 441 33.15 -27.13 -7.54
N ILE A 442 34.09 -26.17 -7.43
CA ILE A 442 33.88 -24.79 -7.90
C ILE A 442 34.30 -24.60 -9.38
N TYR A 443 35.08 -25.52 -9.95
CA TYR A 443 35.60 -25.41 -11.32
C TYR A 443 34.82 -26.20 -12.39
N VAL A 444 33.67 -26.78 -12.04
CA VAL A 444 32.82 -27.44 -13.04
C VAL A 444 31.90 -26.39 -13.66
N ALA A 445 32.25 -25.94 -14.87
CA ALA A 445 31.38 -25.08 -15.65
C ALA A 445 29.99 -25.75 -15.80
N PRO A 446 28.88 -25.02 -15.56
CA PRO A 446 27.55 -25.58 -15.74
C PRO A 446 27.38 -26.07 -17.18
N PRO A 447 26.68 -27.20 -17.40
CA PRO A 447 26.48 -27.73 -18.74
C PRO A 447 25.79 -26.69 -19.63
N PRO A 448 26.18 -26.57 -20.91
CA PRO A 448 25.55 -25.63 -21.82
C PRO A 448 24.05 -25.95 -21.93
N PRO A 449 23.18 -24.92 -21.99
CA PRO A 449 21.75 -25.12 -22.16
C PRO A 449 21.48 -25.89 -23.47
N PRO A 450 20.47 -26.77 -23.50
CA PRO A 450 20.11 -27.49 -24.72
C PRO A 450 19.72 -26.51 -25.82
N VAL A 451 20.28 -26.73 -27.01
CA VAL A 451 20.03 -25.94 -28.22
C VAL A 451 18.55 -26.09 -28.61
N GLN A 452 17.74 -25.11 -28.24
CA GLN A 452 16.36 -25.03 -28.73
C GLN A 452 16.39 -24.62 -30.22
N SER A 453 16.05 -25.56 -31.09
CA SER A 453 15.79 -25.31 -32.50
C SER A 453 14.63 -24.35 -32.66
N ARG A 454 14.92 -23.09 -32.99
CA ARG A 454 13.90 -22.09 -33.36
C ARG A 454 13.13 -22.55 -34.61
N PRO A 455 11.79 -22.49 -34.63
CA PRO A 455 11.01 -22.62 -35.84
C PRO A 455 11.30 -21.45 -36.79
N ARG A 456 11.56 -21.79 -38.04
CA ARG A 456 11.79 -20.87 -39.15
C ARG A 456 10.45 -20.29 -39.59
N VAL A 457 10.15 -19.04 -39.19
CA VAL A 457 8.99 -18.30 -39.68
C VAL A 457 9.35 -17.65 -41.02
N THR A 458 8.76 -18.16 -42.09
CA THR A 458 8.71 -17.52 -43.41
C THR A 458 7.76 -16.32 -43.40
N PRO A 459 8.14 -15.14 -43.90
CA PRO A 459 7.22 -14.02 -44.06
C PRO A 459 6.39 -14.16 -45.34
N PRO A 460 5.11 -13.73 -45.34
CA PRO A 460 4.31 -13.65 -46.56
C PRO A 460 4.68 -12.41 -47.40
N PRO A 461 4.47 -12.44 -48.72
CA PRO A 461 4.78 -11.32 -49.60
C PRO A 461 3.59 -10.35 -49.70
N GLY A 462 3.89 -9.05 -49.66
CA GLY A 462 3.03 -8.01 -50.22
C GLY A 462 2.22 -7.18 -49.22
N ALA A 463 2.74 -5.99 -48.89
CA ALA A 463 1.91 -4.82 -48.65
C ALA A 463 2.73 -3.56 -48.95
N LEU A 464 2.14 -2.72 -49.79
CA LEU A 464 2.69 -1.52 -50.38
C LEU A 464 2.79 -0.35 -49.38
N GLN A 465 3.66 0.58 -49.75
CA GLN A 465 3.88 1.90 -49.17
C GLN A 465 2.58 2.68 -48.93
N ALA A 466 2.49 3.33 -47.77
CA ALA A 466 1.77 4.58 -47.59
C ALA A 466 2.54 5.46 -46.59
N GLN A 467 3.14 6.53 -47.11
CA GLN A 467 3.67 7.64 -46.32
C GLN A 467 2.50 8.47 -45.80
N SER A 468 2.43 8.70 -44.49
CA SER A 468 1.52 9.67 -43.88
C SER A 468 2.30 10.53 -42.91
N ARG A 469 2.30 11.83 -43.21
CA ARG A 469 2.92 12.94 -42.50
C ARG A 469 2.44 13.02 -41.05
N LEU A 470 3.35 13.34 -40.14
CA LEU A 470 3.05 13.77 -38.78
C LEU A 470 2.38 15.16 -38.79
N PRO A 471 1.32 15.40 -37.99
CA PRO A 471 0.79 16.75 -37.78
C PRO A 471 1.65 17.55 -36.77
N PRO A 472 1.78 18.87 -36.95
CA PRO A 472 2.47 19.75 -36.00
C PRO A 472 1.61 19.97 -34.75
N GLY A 473 2.28 20.09 -33.60
CA GLY A 473 1.66 20.30 -32.29
C GLY A 473 0.94 21.65 -32.15
N PRO A 474 -0.02 21.76 -31.22
CA PRO A 474 -0.75 23.00 -31.00
C PRO A 474 0.10 24.07 -30.32
N ILE A 475 -0.02 25.28 -30.88
CA ILE A 475 0.59 26.53 -30.45
C ILE A 475 -0.08 26.99 -29.15
N SER A 476 0.75 27.27 -28.16
CA SER A 476 0.36 27.81 -26.86
C SER A 476 -0.05 29.28 -26.99
N THR A 477 -1.36 29.56 -26.96
CA THR A 477 -1.89 30.92 -26.83
C THR A 477 -1.87 31.35 -25.37
N TYR A 478 -0.94 32.25 -25.04
CA TYR A 478 -0.94 33.02 -23.80
C TYR A 478 -2.19 33.91 -23.72
N SER A 479 -2.92 33.83 -22.62
CA SER A 479 -3.90 34.84 -22.19
C SER A 479 -3.47 35.39 -20.83
N PRO A 480 -3.43 36.72 -20.62
CA PRO A 480 -2.95 37.31 -19.38
C PRO A 480 -4.10 37.44 -18.39
N TYR A 481 -4.02 36.72 -17.26
CA TYR A 481 -4.79 37.06 -16.06
C TYR A 481 -3.91 37.83 -15.07
N PRO A 482 -4.46 38.84 -14.37
CA PRO A 482 -3.71 39.73 -13.49
C PRO A 482 -3.28 39.01 -12.21
N GLN A 483 -2.01 39.19 -11.84
CA GLN A 483 -1.49 38.78 -10.53
C GLN A 483 -2.14 39.60 -9.41
N PRO A 484 -2.55 38.97 -8.29
CA PRO A 484 -2.80 39.68 -7.04
C PRO A 484 -1.47 40.17 -6.45
N GLN A 485 -1.40 41.46 -6.11
CA GLN A 485 -0.25 42.07 -5.46
C GLN A 485 -0.01 41.50 -4.05
N PRO A 486 1.24 41.32 -3.62
CA PRO A 486 1.55 40.99 -2.24
C PRO A 486 1.26 42.19 -1.31
N PRO A 487 0.76 41.95 -0.08
CA PRO A 487 0.60 43.01 0.91
C PRO A 487 1.96 43.58 1.32
N THR A 488 2.02 44.90 1.43
CA THR A 488 3.15 45.69 1.92
C THR A 488 3.51 45.31 3.36
N PRO A 489 4.81 45.27 3.72
CA PRO A 489 5.23 45.05 5.10
C PRO A 489 4.91 46.28 5.95
N LEU A 490 4.08 46.09 6.97
CA LEU A 490 3.89 47.07 8.04
C LEU A 490 5.13 47.10 8.93
N THR A 491 5.73 48.28 9.02
CA THR A 491 6.79 48.64 9.95
C THR A 491 6.32 48.47 11.41
N PRO A 492 7.15 47.91 12.32
CA PRO A 492 6.82 47.83 13.73
C PRO A 492 7.05 49.19 14.40
N ALA A 493 5.96 49.91 14.67
CA ALA A 493 5.96 51.04 15.57
C ALA A 493 5.62 50.56 17.00
N ASN A 494 6.58 50.72 17.90
CA ASN A 494 6.46 50.99 19.33
C ASN A 494 5.16 50.55 20.05
N ALA A 495 5.21 49.40 20.71
CA ALA A 495 4.28 49.02 21.77
C ALA A 495 5.05 48.47 22.99
N VAL A 496 5.89 49.31 23.58
CA VAL A 496 6.47 49.09 24.92
C VAL A 496 6.25 50.38 25.72
N SER A 497 5.01 50.62 26.19
CA SER A 497 4.74 51.53 27.32
C SER A 497 3.27 51.51 27.76
N GLY A 498 2.76 50.35 28.20
CA GLY A 498 1.33 50.25 28.58
C GLY A 498 0.96 49.34 29.74
N PHE A 499 1.89 48.52 30.26
CA PHE A 499 1.53 47.48 31.24
C PHE A 499 2.02 47.72 32.68
N LEU A 500 2.73 48.83 32.92
CA LEU A 500 3.32 49.15 34.23
C LEU A 500 2.56 50.24 35.02
N ASN A 501 1.43 50.72 34.52
CA ASN A 501 0.60 51.75 35.19
C ASN A 501 -0.72 51.22 35.79
N MET A 502 -0.91 49.90 35.84
CA MET A 502 -2.15 49.27 36.35
C MET A 502 -1.92 48.41 37.60
N LEU A 503 -0.93 48.77 38.43
CA LEU A 503 -0.64 48.07 39.71
C LEU A 503 -0.30 49.04 40.85
N GLN A 504 -0.80 50.28 40.80
CA GLN A 504 -0.59 51.25 41.89
C GLN A 504 -1.85 52.02 42.31
N ARG A 505 -3.03 51.44 42.07
CA ARG A 505 -4.28 51.85 42.72
C ARG A 505 -5.16 50.63 42.95
N HIS A 506 -4.84 49.85 43.99
CA HIS A 506 -5.79 49.32 44.97
C HIS A 506 -5.03 48.60 46.09
#